data_AF-A0A946R0H7-F1
#
_entry.id   AF-A0A946R0H7-F1
#
_cell.length_a   1.000
_cell.length_b   1.000
_cell.length_c   1.000
_cell.angle_alpha   90.00
_cell.angle_beta   90.00
_cell.angle_gamma   90.00
#
_symmetry.space_group_name_H-M   'P 1'
#
loop_
_entity.id
_entity.type
_entity.pdbx_description
1 polymer ?
#
loop_
_entity_poly.entity_id
_entity_poly.type
_entity_poly.pdbx_seq_one_letter_code
_entity_poly.pdbx_strand_id
1 'polypeptide(L)'
;MMTQNIAIVGAGISGLTAGRNLTQKHNVTIFDKSRGVGGRMSTRYSELYEFDHGAQYFTAKDERFKMILSSETFEDVIKPWDSRAFYKKENDLIPDTGGFRYVSYPRMNSF
;
A
#
# COMPACT_ATOMS: atom_id res chain seq x y z
N MET A 1 14.37 -21.40 20.35
CA MET A 1 14.58 -21.57 18.88
C MET A 1 15.84 -20.81 18.50
N MET A 2 16.62 -21.31 17.53
CA MET A 2 17.77 -20.57 17.00
C MET A 2 17.32 -19.42 16.09
N THR A 3 17.94 -18.27 16.25
CA THR A 3 17.74 -17.09 15.39
C THR A 3 18.39 -17.32 14.03
N GLN A 4 17.64 -17.12 12.94
CA GLN A 4 18.13 -17.25 11.57
C GLN A 4 18.37 -15.87 10.95
N ASN A 5 19.28 -15.81 9.98
CA ASN A 5 19.43 -14.66 9.09
C ASN A 5 18.59 -14.91 7.81
N ILE A 6 17.62 -14.06 7.54
CA ILE A 6 16.65 -14.21 6.44
C ILE A 6 16.80 -13.04 5.47
N ALA A 7 16.98 -13.34 4.19
CA ALA A 7 16.93 -12.37 3.11
C ALA A 7 15.55 -12.39 2.44
N ILE A 8 14.91 -11.23 2.32
CA ILE A 8 13.68 -11.03 1.55
C ILE A 8 14.03 -10.18 0.32
N VAL A 9 13.66 -10.66 -0.87
CA VAL A 9 13.85 -9.92 -2.13
C VAL A 9 12.51 -9.29 -2.55
N GLY A 10 12.44 -7.96 -2.46
CA GLY A 10 11.30 -7.12 -2.78
C GLY A 10 10.73 -6.43 -1.53
N ALA A 11 10.81 -5.10 -1.49
CA ALA A 11 10.26 -4.24 -0.46
C ALA A 11 8.85 -3.72 -0.82
N GLY A 12 8.04 -4.55 -1.47
CA GLY A 12 6.60 -4.32 -1.64
C GLY A 12 5.80 -4.75 -0.41
N ILE A 13 4.49 -4.50 -0.39
CA ILE A 13 3.60 -4.82 0.75
C ILE A 13 3.73 -6.25 1.25
N SER A 14 3.88 -7.23 0.36
CA SER A 14 4.05 -8.64 0.74
C SER A 14 5.38 -8.88 1.47
N GLY A 15 6.48 -8.36 0.93
CA GLY A 15 7.82 -8.51 1.51
C GLY A 15 7.96 -7.77 2.85
N LEU A 16 7.38 -6.57 2.95
CA LEU A 16 7.35 -5.80 4.20
C LEU A 16 6.47 -6.47 5.26
N THR A 17 5.32 -7.02 4.87
CA THR A 17 4.45 -7.78 5.79
C THR A 17 5.15 -9.05 6.29
N ALA A 18 5.80 -9.80 5.39
CA ALA A 18 6.60 -10.95 5.78
C ALA A 18 7.75 -10.56 6.71
N GLY A 19 8.47 -9.48 6.38
CA GLY A 19 9.54 -8.94 7.20
C GLY A 19 9.09 -8.58 8.61
N ARG A 20 7.99 -7.82 8.74
CA ARG A 20 7.41 -7.42 10.04
C ARG A 20 7.07 -8.63 10.93
N ASN A 21 6.59 -9.72 10.34
CA ASN A 21 6.25 -10.93 11.10
C ASN A 21 7.51 -11.72 11.50
N LEU A 22 8.50 -11.80 10.60
CA LEU A 22 9.72 -12.58 10.82
C LEU A 22 10.71 -11.90 11.77
N THR A 23 10.75 -10.56 11.80
CA THR A 23 11.66 -9.80 12.70
C THR A 23 11.37 -10.01 14.18
N GLN A 24 10.18 -10.52 14.53
CA GLN A 24 9.85 -10.88 15.92
C GLN A 24 10.73 -12.01 16.48
N LYS A 25 11.35 -12.81 15.60
CA LYS A 25 12.12 -14.02 15.99
C LYS A 25 13.42 -14.23 15.22
N HIS A 26 13.66 -13.45 14.16
CA HIS A 26 14.76 -13.66 13.21
C HIS A 26 15.40 -12.32 12.81
N ASN A 27 16.65 -12.38 12.35
CA ASN A 27 17.32 -11.24 11.75
C ASN A 27 16.92 -11.17 10.27
N VAL A 28 16.24 -10.10 9.86
CA VAL A 28 15.70 -9.98 8.49
C VAL A 28 16.38 -8.82 7.78
N THR A 29 16.88 -9.08 6.57
CA THR A 29 17.34 -8.05 5.64
C THR A 29 16.46 -8.07 4.40
N ILE A 30 15.91 -6.91 4.05
CA ILE A 30 15.05 -6.74 2.86
C ILE A 30 15.86 -6.01 1.78
N PHE A 31 15.88 -6.58 0.59
CA PHE A 31 16.53 -6.00 -0.58
C PHE A 31 15.48 -5.58 -1.60
N ASP A 32 15.64 -4.41 -2.21
CA ASP A 32 14.84 -4.01 -3.38
C ASP A 32 15.77 -3.41 -4.44
N LYS A 33 15.44 -3.61 -5.71
CA LYS A 33 16.20 -2.98 -6.81
C LYS A 33 15.94 -1.47 -6.91
N SER A 34 14.83 -1.01 -6.31
CA SER A 34 14.31 0.34 -6.44
C SER A 34 14.91 1.24 -5.36
N ARG A 35 14.88 2.56 -5.58
CA ARG A 35 15.40 3.54 -4.61
C ARG A 35 14.54 3.71 -3.36
N GLY A 36 13.33 3.14 -3.33
CA GLY A 36 12.38 3.27 -2.23
C GLY A 36 11.46 2.07 -2.15
N VAL A 37 10.73 1.99 -1.03
CA VAL A 37 9.83 0.88 -0.71
C VAL A 37 8.43 1.05 -1.33
N GLY A 38 7.63 -0.01 -1.26
CA GLY A 38 6.22 -0.03 -1.64
C GLY A 38 5.91 -0.75 -2.95
N GLY A 39 6.90 -0.90 -3.83
CA GLY A 39 6.74 -1.61 -5.10
C GLY A 39 5.57 -1.02 -5.90
N ARG A 40 4.50 -1.80 -6.11
CA ARG A 40 3.31 -1.36 -6.84
C ARG A 40 2.44 -0.34 -6.09
N MET A 41 2.74 -0.01 -4.84
CA MET A 41 2.10 1.10 -4.11
C MET A 41 2.87 2.42 -4.26
N SER A 42 3.86 2.49 -5.16
CA SER A 42 4.72 3.67 -5.23
C SER A 42 4.08 4.86 -5.94
N THR A 43 4.27 6.03 -5.33
CA THR A 43 4.01 7.36 -5.90
C THR A 43 5.15 7.76 -6.84
N ARG A 44 4.82 8.50 -7.89
CA ARG A 44 5.77 9.14 -8.82
C ARG A 44 5.68 10.65 -8.65
N TYR A 45 6.82 11.30 -8.90
CA TYR A 45 6.96 12.75 -8.82
C TYR A 45 7.40 13.24 -10.19
N SER A 46 6.79 14.32 -10.66
CA SER A 46 7.11 14.98 -11.92
C SER A 46 6.93 16.47 -11.75
N GLU A 47 8.05 17.19 -11.54
CA GLU A 47 8.07 18.63 -11.30
C GLU A 47 7.08 19.08 -10.21
N LEU A 48 5.95 19.67 -10.60
CA LEU A 48 4.90 20.18 -9.72
C LEU A 48 3.83 19.13 -9.35
N TYR A 49 3.94 17.92 -9.88
CA TYR A 49 2.93 16.87 -9.72
C TYR A 49 3.47 15.67 -8.95
N GLU A 50 2.61 15.10 -8.11
CA GLU A 50 2.78 13.76 -7.56
C GLU A 50 1.55 12.92 -7.88
N PHE A 51 1.75 11.65 -8.24
CA PHE A 51 0.66 10.76 -8.59
C PHE A 51 0.96 9.29 -8.28
N ASP A 52 -0.05 8.60 -7.79
CA ASP A 52 0.00 7.16 -7.54
C ASP A 52 -0.23 6.41 -8.85
N HIS A 53 0.86 6.07 -9.54
CA HIS A 53 0.81 5.38 -10.83
C HIS A 53 0.55 3.86 -10.71
N GLY A 54 0.69 3.32 -9.50
CA GLY A 54 0.51 1.91 -9.20
C GLY A 54 -0.90 1.63 -8.69
N ALA A 55 -1.00 1.08 -7.48
CA ALA A 55 -2.27 0.98 -6.77
C ALA A 55 -2.76 2.39 -6.41
N GLN A 56 -3.95 2.75 -6.88
CA GLN A 56 -4.56 4.06 -6.62
C GLN A 56 -5.47 4.06 -5.40
N TYR A 57 -6.02 2.90 -5.07
CA TYR A 57 -6.83 2.62 -3.90
C TYR A 57 -6.79 1.11 -3.63
N PHE A 58 -7.37 0.67 -2.52
CA PHE A 58 -7.59 -0.74 -2.24
C PHE A 58 -8.91 -0.97 -1.48
N THR A 59 -9.38 -2.21 -1.47
CA THR A 59 -10.55 -2.62 -0.68
C THR A 59 -10.12 -3.62 0.38
N ALA A 60 -10.74 -3.61 1.55
CA ALA A 60 -10.51 -4.61 2.59
C ALA A 60 -11.74 -5.52 2.74
N LYS A 61 -11.63 -6.77 2.28
CA LYS A 61 -12.69 -7.77 2.40
C LYS A 61 -12.47 -8.75 3.55
N ASP A 62 -11.21 -9.12 3.79
CA ASP A 62 -10.82 -10.04 4.85
C ASP A 62 -10.80 -9.31 6.21
N GLU A 63 -11.45 -9.90 7.22
CA GLU A 63 -11.56 -9.30 8.56
C GLU A 63 -10.22 -9.13 9.25
N ARG A 64 -9.25 -10.02 9.02
CA ARG A 64 -7.90 -9.88 9.59
C ARG A 64 -7.20 -8.68 8.99
N PHE A 65 -7.40 -8.42 7.70
CA PHE A 65 -6.84 -7.23 7.06
C PHE A 65 -7.51 -5.97 7.58
N LYS A 66 -8.84 -5.95 7.74
CA LYS A 66 -9.55 -4.82 8.37
C LYS A 66 -9.02 -4.52 9.77
N MET A 67 -8.80 -5.55 10.59
CA MET A 67 -8.22 -5.39 11.93
C MET A 67 -6.80 -4.82 11.92
N ILE A 68 -5.99 -5.18 10.92
CA ILE A 68 -4.67 -4.57 10.72
C ILE A 68 -4.83 -3.08 10.42
N LEU A 69 -5.72 -2.73 9.47
CA LEU A 69 -5.94 -1.34 9.06
C LEU A 69 -6.52 -0.46 10.19
N SER A 70 -7.21 -1.05 11.17
CA SER A 70 -7.74 -0.33 12.33
C SER A 70 -6.75 -0.22 13.49
N SER A 71 -5.50 -0.69 13.34
CA SER A 71 -4.48 -0.54 14.38
C SER A 71 -3.92 0.89 14.43
N GLU A 72 -3.38 1.27 15.59
CA GLU A 72 -2.73 2.58 15.80
C GLU A 72 -1.61 2.86 14.77
N THR A 73 -0.97 1.81 14.23
CA THR A 73 0.04 1.98 13.17
C THR A 73 -0.53 2.64 11.90
N PHE A 74 -1.81 2.41 11.60
CA PHE A 74 -2.44 2.81 10.34
C PHE A 74 -3.49 3.91 10.48
N GLU A 75 -3.80 4.33 11.71
CA GLU A 75 -4.88 5.28 12.01
C GLU A 75 -4.76 6.61 11.24
N ASP A 76 -3.54 7.13 11.13
CA ASP A 76 -3.26 8.40 10.45
C ASP A 76 -2.85 8.28 8.98
N VAL A 77 -2.47 7.08 8.55
CA VAL A 77 -1.98 6.86 7.19
C VAL A 77 -3.01 6.18 6.29
N ILE A 78 -3.98 5.42 6.80
CA ILE A 78 -5.03 4.81 5.97
C ILE A 78 -6.35 5.57 6.15
N LYS A 79 -6.88 6.12 5.06
CA LYS A 79 -8.11 6.90 5.07
C LYS A 79 -9.14 6.32 4.09
N PRO A 80 -10.45 6.53 4.32
CA PRO A 80 -11.46 6.27 3.30
C PRO A 80 -11.15 7.05 2.03
N TRP A 81 -11.35 6.42 0.88
CA TRP A 81 -11.17 7.11 -0.40
C TRP A 81 -12.42 7.93 -0.73
N ASP A 82 -12.34 9.23 -0.47
CA ASP A 82 -13.38 10.20 -0.82
C ASP A 82 -13.00 10.94 -2.11
N SER A 83 -13.28 10.32 -3.26
CA SER A 83 -12.92 10.86 -4.58
C SER A 83 -14.08 10.85 -5.55
N ARG A 84 -14.06 11.81 -6.47
CA ARG A 84 -14.95 11.86 -7.63
C ARG A 84 -14.33 11.06 -8.77
N ALA A 85 -14.53 9.75 -8.76
CA ALA A 85 -14.04 8.86 -9.79
C ALA A 85 -15.05 8.69 -10.93
N PHE A 86 -14.56 8.49 -12.15
CA PHE A 86 -15.36 8.29 -13.35
C PHE A 86 -14.73 7.21 -14.24
N TYR A 87 -15.57 6.45 -14.93
CA TYR A 87 -15.18 5.58 -16.02
C TYR A 87 -15.37 6.31 -17.35
N LYS A 88 -14.31 6.42 -18.15
CA LYS A 88 -14.41 6.90 -19.53
C LYS A 88 -14.91 5.77 -20.44
N LYS A 89 -16.06 5.97 -21.09
CA LYS A 89 -16.58 5.08 -22.13
C LYS A 89 -16.86 5.89 -23.39
N GLU A 90 -16.13 5.62 -24.47
CA GLU A 90 -16.23 6.34 -25.73
C GLU A 90 -16.26 7.87 -25.54
N ASN A 91 -17.45 8.49 -25.59
CA ASN A 91 -17.68 9.93 -25.45
C ASN A 91 -18.26 10.35 -24.09
N ASP A 92 -18.55 9.41 -23.20
CA ASP A 92 -19.17 9.66 -21.91
C ASP A 92 -18.21 9.45 -20.73
N LEU A 93 -18.46 10.21 -19.67
CA LEU A 93 -17.90 9.98 -18.33
C LEU A 93 -19.00 9.47 -17.42
N ILE A 94 -18.88 8.22 -17.00
CA ILE A 94 -19.85 7.59 -16.11
C ILE A 94 -19.31 7.67 -14.68
N PRO A 95 -20.04 8.29 -13.73
CA PRO A 95 -19.61 8.32 -12.33
C PRO A 95 -19.34 6.91 -11.80
N ASP A 96 -18.22 6.75 -11.09
CA ASP A 96 -17.92 5.52 -10.38
C ASP A 96 -18.78 5.46 -9.11
N THR A 97 -19.76 4.57 -9.12
CA THR A 97 -20.65 4.31 -7.97
C THR A 97 -20.12 3.19 -7.07
N GLY A 98 -18.81 2.90 -7.13
CA GLY A 98 -18.19 1.73 -6.53
C GLY A 98 -18.34 1.59 -5.01
N GLY A 99 -17.70 0.55 -4.47
CA GLY A 99 -17.77 0.23 -3.04
C GLY A 99 -16.79 1.02 -2.17
N PHE A 100 -16.91 0.83 -0.85
CA PHE A 100 -15.99 1.42 0.13
C PHE A 100 -14.54 1.01 -0.14
N ARG A 101 -13.67 2.01 -0.30
CA ARG A 101 -12.26 1.86 -0.64
C ARG A 101 -11.41 2.69 0.31
N TYR A 102 -10.15 2.31 0.40
CA TYR A 102 -9.14 2.98 1.20
C TYR A 102 -8.03 3.51 0.30
N VAL A 103 -7.39 4.57 0.76
CA VAL A 103 -6.12 5.09 0.26
C VAL A 103 -5.15 5.23 1.42
N SER A 104 -3.85 5.22 1.11
CA SER A 104 -2.84 5.70 2.04
C SER A 104 -2.64 7.21 1.84
N TYR A 105 -2.44 7.95 2.93
CA TYR A 105 -2.36 9.40 3.00
C TYR A 105 -1.02 9.83 3.64
N PRO A 106 -0.33 10.86 3.10
CA PRO A 106 -0.71 11.65 1.91
C PRO A 106 -0.52 10.90 0.59
N ARG A 107 0.17 9.75 0.59
CA ARG A 107 0.56 9.03 -0.62
C ARG A 107 0.35 7.53 -0.46
N MET A 108 0.24 6.81 -1.58
CA MET A 108 0.09 5.35 -1.52
C MET A 108 1.28 4.61 -0.92
N ASN A 109 2.45 5.26 -0.79
CA ASN A 109 3.64 4.72 -0.15
C ASN A 109 3.95 5.28 1.26
N SER A 110 2.97 5.84 1.96
CA SER A 110 3.12 6.43 3.30
C SER A 110 3.01 5.44 4.48
N PHE A 111 3.12 4.13 4.25
CA PHE A 111 2.98 3.07 5.25
C PHE A 111 4.26 2.77 6.04
#